data_AF-A0A9D6UVG7-F1
#
_entry.id   AF-A0A9D6UVG7-F1
#
_cell.length_a   1.000
_cell.length_b   1.000
_cell.length_c   1.000
_cell.angle_alpha   90.00
_cell.angle_beta   90.00
_cell.angle_gamma   90.00
#
_symmetry.space_group_name_H-M   'P 1'
#
loop_
_entity.id
_entity.type
_entity.pdbx_description
1 polymer ?
#
loop_
_entity_poly.entity_id
_entity_poly.type
_entity_poly.pdbx_seq_one_letter_code
_entity_poly.pdbx_strand_id
1 'polypeptide(L)'
;SYVLLTAHYDHIGVSARGDGDRINNGANDDASGVASVLALAEAFSKLPQRPRRTLVFMTYFGEEKGLLGSRWYAAHPVFPLAQTVANLNFEHMGRTDDNDGPRAGRITASGFDYTTLGDVLTAAGKLTGVEAWKHERNSDAFFARSDNQALADAGIPAITVCVAWIFPDYHRPSDHWDKLDYENMRNAVATGAIAVSRVADSAEAPQWIESNPKVAKYFKAWRGLHGMH
;
A
#
# COMPACT_ATOMS: atom_id res chain seq x y z
N SER A 1 0.66 1.39 -20.11
CA SER A 1 1.14 0.79 -18.84
C SER A 1 0.17 1.12 -17.72
N TYR A 2 0.21 0.33 -16.65
CA TYR A 2 -0.72 0.37 -15.53
C TYR A 2 -0.02 0.72 -14.22
N VAL A 3 -0.70 1.48 -13.36
CA VAL A 3 -0.35 1.68 -11.96
C VAL A 3 -1.51 1.14 -11.13
N LEU A 4 -1.23 0.17 -10.26
CA LEU A 4 -2.24 -0.46 -9.42
C LEU A 4 -2.29 0.25 -8.06
N LEU A 5 -3.50 0.55 -7.61
CA LEU A 5 -3.80 1.14 -6.31
C LEU A 5 -4.68 0.16 -5.56
N THR A 6 -4.12 -0.42 -4.51
CA THR A 6 -4.71 -1.60 -3.88
C THR A 6 -4.91 -1.47 -2.38
N ALA A 7 -5.78 -2.29 -1.83
CA ALA A 7 -6.03 -2.49 -0.40
C ALA A 7 -6.68 -3.88 -0.24
N HIS A 8 -6.91 -4.37 0.97
CA HIS A 8 -7.75 -5.55 1.19
C HIS A 8 -9.07 -5.19 1.87
N TYR A 9 -10.16 -5.85 1.49
CA TYR A 9 -11.49 -5.56 2.06
C TYR A 9 -11.96 -6.64 3.04
N ASP A 10 -11.23 -7.73 3.19
CA ASP A 10 -11.46 -8.70 4.26
C ASP A 10 -10.81 -8.28 5.56
N HIS A 11 -11.24 -8.91 6.65
CA HIS A 11 -10.56 -8.91 7.93
C HIS A 11 -10.65 -10.32 8.56
N ILE A 12 -10.16 -10.50 9.78
CA ILE A 12 -10.06 -11.82 10.44
C ILE A 12 -11.41 -12.47 10.82
N GLY A 13 -12.52 -11.75 10.74
CA GLY A 13 -13.87 -12.26 11.02
C GLY A 13 -14.24 -12.19 12.50
N VAL A 14 -14.70 -13.29 13.11
CA VAL A 14 -15.17 -13.30 14.50
C VAL A 14 -14.15 -13.95 15.43
N SER A 15 -13.80 -13.27 16.52
CA SER A 15 -12.91 -13.78 17.56
C SER A 15 -13.53 -14.97 18.31
N ALA A 16 -12.76 -16.06 18.47
CA ALA A 16 -13.25 -17.28 19.11
C ALA A 16 -13.53 -17.14 20.61
N ARG A 17 -12.88 -16.16 21.27
CA ARG A 17 -12.97 -15.89 22.70
C ARG A 17 -13.11 -14.37 22.94
N GLY A 18 -13.69 -14.00 24.07
CA GLY A 18 -13.94 -12.61 24.46
C GLY A 18 -15.38 -12.44 24.96
N ASP A 19 -15.55 -11.61 25.99
CA ASP A 19 -16.87 -11.19 26.47
C ASP A 19 -17.33 -9.94 25.69
N GLY A 20 -18.61 -9.88 25.31
CA GLY A 20 -19.15 -8.75 24.54
C GLY A 20 -19.05 -8.93 23.02
N ASP A 21 -18.77 -7.84 22.30
CA ASP A 21 -18.61 -7.87 20.84
C ASP A 21 -17.34 -8.65 20.44
N ARG A 22 -17.50 -9.55 19.46
CA ARG A 22 -16.45 -10.42 18.95
C ARG A 22 -16.20 -10.24 17.46
N ILE A 23 -16.93 -9.34 16.80
CA ILE A 23 -16.75 -9.04 15.39
C ILE A 23 -15.51 -8.16 15.26
N ASN A 24 -14.50 -8.65 14.54
CA ASN A 24 -13.37 -7.82 14.16
C ASN A 24 -13.80 -7.03 12.93
N ASN A 25 -14.14 -5.75 13.13
CA ASN A 25 -14.65 -4.88 12.08
C ASN A 25 -13.55 -4.35 11.16
N GLY A 26 -12.31 -4.23 11.65
CA GLY A 26 -11.16 -3.87 10.82
C GLY A 26 -11.23 -2.43 10.32
N ALA A 27 -11.57 -1.50 11.22
CA ALA A 27 -11.72 -0.09 10.83
C ALA A 27 -10.43 0.50 10.26
N ASN A 28 -9.29 0.19 10.89
CA ASN A 28 -8.00 0.54 10.34
C ASN A 28 -7.42 -0.58 9.47
N ASP A 29 -7.80 -1.83 9.74
CA ASP A 29 -7.30 -3.05 9.10
C ASP A 29 -8.42 -3.87 8.41
N ASP A 30 -8.84 -3.55 7.19
CA ASP A 30 -8.30 -2.47 6.36
C ASP A 30 -9.38 -1.64 5.65
N ALA A 31 -10.48 -1.37 6.37
CA ALA A 31 -11.50 -0.43 5.88
C ALA A 31 -10.89 0.95 5.57
N SER A 32 -9.85 1.38 6.30
CA SER A 32 -9.13 2.62 6.05
C SER A 32 -8.34 2.62 4.72
N GLY A 33 -7.69 1.51 4.35
CA GLY A 33 -7.04 1.33 3.05
C GLY A 33 -8.06 1.28 1.91
N VAL A 34 -9.16 0.55 2.08
CA VAL A 34 -10.28 0.52 1.10
C VAL A 34 -10.86 1.92 0.89
N ALA A 35 -11.13 2.66 1.97
CA ALA A 35 -11.61 4.03 1.88
C ALA A 35 -10.60 4.94 1.15
N SER A 36 -9.30 4.71 1.36
CA SER A 36 -8.23 5.42 0.66
C SER A 36 -8.25 5.14 -0.86
N VAL A 37 -8.38 3.88 -1.28
CA VAL A 37 -8.50 3.50 -2.70
C VAL A 37 -9.74 4.13 -3.35
N LEU A 38 -10.88 4.12 -2.67
CA LEU A 38 -12.12 4.74 -3.17
C LEU A 38 -12.00 6.26 -3.28
N ALA A 39 -11.41 6.93 -2.28
CA ALA A 39 -11.17 8.37 -2.30
C ALA A 39 -10.21 8.78 -3.42
N LEU A 40 -9.17 7.98 -3.67
CA LEU A 40 -8.28 8.18 -4.82
C LEU A 40 -9.03 8.02 -6.14
N ALA A 41 -9.86 6.98 -6.28
CA ALA A 41 -10.67 6.75 -7.48
C ALA A 41 -11.58 7.95 -7.78
N GLU A 42 -12.27 8.46 -6.75
CA GLU A 42 -13.10 9.66 -6.86
C GLU A 42 -12.27 10.88 -7.28
N ALA A 43 -11.13 11.14 -6.62
CA ALA A 43 -10.27 12.28 -6.91
C ALA A 43 -9.75 12.25 -8.35
N PHE A 44 -9.23 11.11 -8.81
CA PHE A 44 -8.71 10.94 -10.17
C PHE A 44 -9.82 11.01 -11.24
N SER A 45 -11.04 10.57 -10.92
CA SER A 45 -12.18 10.66 -11.85
C SER A 45 -12.61 12.10 -12.16
N LYS A 46 -12.30 13.04 -11.24
CA LYS A 46 -12.66 14.46 -11.33
C LYS A 46 -11.56 15.31 -11.97
N LEU A 47 -10.39 14.75 -12.29
CA LEU A 47 -9.33 15.51 -12.92
C LEU A 47 -9.74 15.95 -14.34
N PRO A 48 -9.45 17.20 -14.74
CA PRO A 48 -9.73 17.68 -16.09
C PRO A 48 -8.89 16.95 -17.15
N GLN A 49 -7.70 16.50 -16.77
CA GLN A 49 -6.81 15.69 -17.60
C GLN A 49 -6.56 14.35 -16.91
N ARG A 50 -6.75 13.27 -17.67
CA ARG A 50 -6.45 11.92 -17.18
C ARG A 50 -4.93 11.72 -17.13
N PRO A 51 -4.41 10.96 -16.15
CA PRO A 51 -3.00 10.62 -16.11
C PRO A 51 -2.54 9.85 -17.36
N ARG A 52 -1.25 9.95 -17.70
CA ARG A 52 -0.66 9.30 -18.88
C ARG A 52 -0.68 7.77 -18.80
N ARG A 53 -0.51 7.21 -17.60
CA ARG A 53 -0.68 5.77 -17.32
C ARG A 53 -2.09 5.49 -16.84
N THR A 54 -2.61 4.30 -17.17
CA THR A 54 -3.92 3.86 -16.67
C THR A 54 -3.81 3.51 -15.18
N LEU A 55 -4.69 4.10 -14.37
CA LEU A 55 -4.82 3.75 -12.96
C LEU A 55 -5.83 2.60 -12.81
N VAL A 56 -5.47 1.59 -12.03
CA VAL A 56 -6.31 0.46 -11.69
C VAL A 56 -6.56 0.48 -10.19
N PHE A 57 -7.81 0.65 -9.78
CA PHE A 57 -8.24 0.62 -8.38
C PHE A 57 -8.79 -0.77 -8.07
N MET A 58 -8.23 -1.47 -7.07
CA MET A 58 -8.56 -2.87 -6.82
C MET A 58 -8.45 -3.21 -5.34
N THR A 59 -9.45 -3.90 -4.79
CA THR A 59 -9.42 -4.38 -3.40
C THR A 59 -9.39 -5.91 -3.37
N TYR A 60 -8.41 -6.46 -2.67
CA TYR A 60 -8.20 -7.90 -2.54
C TYR A 60 -9.06 -8.50 -1.41
N PHE A 61 -9.24 -9.83 -1.48
CA PHE A 61 -9.85 -10.62 -0.43
C PHE A 61 -8.90 -11.73 0.02
N GLY A 62 -8.87 -12.02 1.30
CA GLY A 62 -8.09 -13.07 1.92
C GLY A 62 -6.64 -12.68 2.20
N GLU A 63 -6.35 -11.39 2.40
CA GLU A 63 -5.04 -10.92 2.89
C GLU A 63 -4.70 -11.64 4.20
N GLU A 64 -5.66 -11.60 5.12
CA GLU A 64 -5.59 -12.07 6.51
C GLU A 64 -5.53 -13.60 6.62
N LYS A 65 -5.71 -14.28 5.50
CA LYS A 65 -5.60 -15.74 5.34
C LYS A 65 -4.37 -16.14 4.52
N GLY A 66 -3.45 -15.21 4.32
CA GLY A 66 -2.16 -15.44 3.64
C GLY A 66 -2.12 -14.91 2.21
N LEU A 67 -2.56 -13.67 1.99
CA LEU A 67 -2.45 -12.94 0.73
C LEU A 67 -3.17 -13.63 -0.44
N LEU A 68 -4.30 -14.30 -0.17
CA LEU A 68 -4.94 -15.21 -1.13
C LEU A 68 -5.35 -14.48 -2.41
N GLY A 69 -6.00 -13.31 -2.29
CA GLY A 69 -6.48 -12.53 -3.42
C GLY A 69 -5.34 -11.94 -4.26
N SER A 70 -4.35 -11.33 -3.62
CA SER A 70 -3.21 -10.73 -4.34
C SER A 70 -2.35 -11.78 -5.03
N ARG A 71 -2.11 -12.95 -4.40
CA ARG A 71 -1.42 -14.09 -5.03
C ARG A 71 -2.21 -14.65 -6.19
N TRP A 72 -3.52 -14.78 -6.05
CA TRP A 72 -4.37 -15.23 -7.14
C TRP A 72 -4.33 -14.28 -8.33
N TYR A 73 -4.42 -12.96 -8.07
CA TYR A 73 -4.33 -11.94 -9.10
C TYR A 73 -2.96 -11.94 -9.80
N ALA A 74 -1.85 -12.06 -9.05
CA ALA A 74 -0.52 -12.14 -9.64
C ALA A 74 -0.36 -13.37 -10.56
N ALA A 75 -1.00 -14.49 -10.25
CA ALA A 75 -1.02 -15.68 -11.10
C ALA A 75 -2.02 -15.60 -12.26
N HIS A 76 -3.10 -14.82 -12.12
CA HIS A 76 -4.19 -14.70 -13.09
C HIS A 76 -4.55 -13.22 -13.35
N PRO A 77 -3.61 -12.44 -13.89
CA PRO A 77 -3.77 -10.99 -13.97
C PRO A 77 -4.80 -10.61 -15.02
N VAL A 78 -5.73 -9.72 -14.64
CA VAL A 78 -6.64 -9.06 -15.61
C VAL A 78 -5.88 -8.04 -16.45
N PHE A 79 -4.97 -7.28 -15.83
CA PHE A 79 -4.10 -6.34 -16.51
C PHE A 79 -2.69 -6.94 -16.66
N PRO A 80 -2.12 -6.99 -17.88
CA PRO A 80 -0.84 -7.66 -18.11
C PRO A 80 0.27 -7.16 -17.18
N LEU A 81 0.89 -8.09 -16.44
CA LEU A 81 1.97 -7.77 -15.50
C LEU A 81 3.14 -7.08 -16.20
N ALA A 82 3.51 -7.53 -17.41
CA ALA A 82 4.57 -6.91 -18.21
C ALA A 82 4.28 -5.46 -18.63
N GLN A 83 3.05 -4.98 -18.47
CA GLN A 83 2.68 -3.58 -18.68
C GLN A 83 2.38 -2.83 -17.37
N THR A 84 2.44 -3.50 -16.23
CA THR A 84 2.25 -2.91 -14.91
C THR A 84 3.58 -2.37 -14.41
N VAL A 85 3.64 -1.08 -14.10
CA VAL A 85 4.91 -0.41 -13.73
C VAL A 85 5.05 -0.19 -12.23
N ALA A 86 3.94 -0.22 -11.49
CA ALA A 86 3.94 0.01 -10.06
C ALA A 86 2.67 -0.52 -9.39
N ASN A 87 2.79 -0.86 -8.12
CA ASN A 87 1.68 -1.02 -7.19
C ASN A 87 1.94 -0.14 -5.94
N LEU A 88 0.93 0.62 -5.56
CA LEU A 88 0.84 1.24 -4.24
C LEU A 88 -0.36 0.59 -3.54
N ASN A 89 -0.07 -0.31 -2.61
CA ASN A 89 -1.05 -0.85 -1.68
C ASN A 89 -1.22 0.13 -0.52
N PHE A 90 -2.42 0.29 0.00
CA PHE A 90 -2.75 1.14 1.14
C PHE A 90 -3.30 0.25 2.24
N GLU A 91 -2.70 0.33 3.42
CA GLU A 91 -3.03 -0.49 4.59
C GLU A 91 -2.87 0.37 5.84
N HIS A 92 -3.72 0.23 6.86
CA HIS A 92 -3.55 0.92 8.15
C HIS A 92 -3.37 2.45 8.03
N MET A 93 -4.30 3.12 7.34
CA MET A 93 -4.22 4.53 6.97
C MET A 93 -4.79 5.50 8.01
N GLY A 94 -5.55 5.00 8.99
CA GLY A 94 -6.36 5.81 9.89
C GLY A 94 -5.87 5.93 11.33
N ARG A 95 -4.92 5.11 11.80
CA ARG A 95 -4.41 5.16 13.19
C ARG A 95 -3.07 5.88 13.28
N THR A 96 -2.93 6.76 14.26
CA THR A 96 -1.69 7.53 14.51
C THR A 96 -0.98 7.13 15.81
N ASP A 97 -1.55 6.22 16.59
CA ASP A 97 -1.04 5.69 17.85
C ASP A 97 -0.29 4.36 17.67
N ASP A 98 0.70 4.35 16.79
CA ASP A 98 1.59 3.20 16.59
C ASP A 98 2.33 2.84 17.90
N ASN A 99 2.53 1.54 18.13
CA ASN A 99 3.17 1.01 19.34
C ASN A 99 4.62 1.49 19.49
N ASP A 100 5.31 1.80 18.39
CA ASP A 100 6.67 2.36 18.38
C ASP A 100 6.64 3.92 18.45
N GLY A 101 5.50 4.52 18.80
CA GLY A 101 5.30 5.96 19.08
C GLY A 101 4.38 6.69 18.09
N PRO A 102 3.87 7.89 18.44
CA PRO A 102 2.90 8.61 17.61
C PRO A 102 3.38 8.89 16.18
N ARG A 103 2.44 8.84 15.22
CA ARG A 103 2.67 8.95 13.76
C ARG A 103 1.86 10.05 13.08
N ALA A 104 1.21 10.93 13.85
CA ALA A 104 0.50 12.07 13.29
C ALA A 104 1.44 12.92 12.40
N GLY A 105 0.96 13.29 11.21
CA GLY A 105 1.74 14.01 10.20
C GLY A 105 2.78 13.15 9.47
N ARG A 106 2.70 11.81 9.55
CA ARG A 106 3.67 10.89 8.94
C ARG A 106 3.01 9.78 8.14
N ILE A 107 3.73 9.30 7.12
CA ILE A 107 3.46 8.04 6.44
C ILE A 107 4.76 7.23 6.33
N THR A 108 4.64 5.93 6.22
CA THR A 108 5.75 5.03 5.93
C THR A 108 5.34 4.04 4.87
N ALA A 109 6.26 3.20 4.43
CA ALA A 109 5.94 2.16 3.46
C ALA A 109 6.81 0.93 3.62
N SER A 110 6.25 -0.23 3.26
CA SER A 110 7.01 -1.47 3.19
C SER A 110 8.02 -1.37 2.05
N GLY A 111 9.24 -1.89 2.25
CA GLY A 111 10.31 -1.83 1.25
C GLY A 111 10.60 -0.41 0.77
N PHE A 112 10.56 0.56 1.69
CA PHE A 112 10.68 2.00 1.38
C PHE A 112 11.85 2.32 0.44
N ASP A 113 12.99 1.66 0.60
CA ASP A 113 14.20 1.82 -0.21
C ASP A 113 14.51 0.61 -1.11
N TYR A 114 13.50 -0.19 -1.44
CA TYR A 114 13.63 -1.31 -2.39
C TYR A 114 13.41 -0.83 -3.82
N THR A 115 12.64 0.24 -3.98
CA THR A 115 12.33 0.84 -5.29
C THR A 115 12.44 2.36 -5.19
N THR A 116 12.40 3.05 -6.34
CA THR A 116 12.33 4.52 -6.38
C THR A 116 11.01 5.09 -5.84
N LEU A 117 10.03 4.26 -5.46
CA LEU A 117 8.74 4.72 -4.92
C LEU A 117 8.87 5.42 -3.56
N GLY A 118 9.85 5.06 -2.71
CA GLY A 118 10.09 5.77 -1.45
C GLY A 118 10.51 7.23 -1.65
N ASP A 119 11.34 7.49 -2.67
CA ASP A 119 11.72 8.86 -3.05
C ASP A 119 10.52 9.64 -3.57
N VAL A 120 9.63 8.99 -4.32
CA VAL A 120 8.38 9.60 -4.80
C VAL A 120 7.48 9.96 -3.63
N LEU A 121 7.32 9.08 -2.63
CA LEU A 121 6.57 9.36 -1.40
C LEU A 121 7.18 10.53 -0.63
N THR A 122 8.52 10.55 -0.50
CA THR A 122 9.24 11.64 0.17
C THR A 122 9.02 12.98 -0.53
N ALA A 123 9.07 13.01 -1.86
CA ALA A 123 8.80 14.21 -2.64
C ALA A 123 7.33 14.65 -2.56
N ALA A 124 6.39 13.70 -2.51
CA ALA A 124 4.97 13.97 -2.35
C ALA A 124 4.66 14.54 -0.95
N GLY A 125 5.22 13.93 0.11
CA GLY A 125 5.01 14.33 1.49
C GLY A 125 5.45 15.76 1.78
N LYS A 126 6.55 16.21 1.17
CA LYS A 126 7.00 17.61 1.23
C LYS A 126 5.95 18.62 0.75
N LEU A 127 5.07 18.24 -0.18
CA LEU A 127 4.01 19.12 -0.69
C LEU A 127 2.76 19.15 0.20
N THR A 128 2.56 18.13 1.02
CA THR A 128 1.40 18.02 1.91
C THR A 128 1.74 18.29 3.38
N GLY A 129 3.01 18.57 3.70
CA GLY A 129 3.47 18.68 5.08
C GLY A 129 3.48 17.35 5.84
N VAL A 130 3.49 16.22 5.11
CA VAL A 130 3.53 14.87 5.68
C VAL A 130 4.94 14.31 5.55
N GLU A 131 5.52 13.84 6.64
CA GLU A 131 6.83 13.19 6.63
C GLU A 131 6.70 11.74 6.14
N ALA A 132 7.20 11.45 4.93
CA ALA A 132 7.39 10.07 4.49
C ALA A 132 8.74 9.55 4.99
N TRP A 133 8.76 8.41 5.67
CA TRP A 133 9.96 7.90 6.31
C TRP A 133 10.08 6.37 6.21
N LYS A 134 11.34 5.89 6.25
CA LYS A 134 11.64 4.46 6.39
C LYS A 134 11.68 4.09 7.87
N HIS A 135 10.75 3.24 8.30
CA HIS A 135 10.88 2.56 9.58
C HIS A 135 12.02 1.53 9.51
N GLU A 136 12.99 1.62 10.43
CA GLU A 136 14.21 0.80 10.42
C GLU A 136 13.93 -0.71 10.39
N ARG A 137 13.03 -1.17 11.27
CA ARG A 137 12.59 -2.57 11.34
C ARG A 137 11.41 -2.90 10.43
N ASN A 138 10.31 -2.17 10.59
CA ASN A 138 9.01 -2.62 10.09
C ASN A 138 8.87 -2.47 8.57
N SER A 139 9.52 -1.48 7.93
CA SER A 139 9.47 -1.34 6.46
C SER A 139 9.93 -2.61 5.76
N ASP A 140 11.01 -3.22 6.25
CA ASP A 140 11.54 -4.45 5.67
C ASP A 140 10.77 -5.69 6.13
N ALA A 141 10.40 -5.75 7.41
CA ALA A 141 9.73 -6.91 7.99
C ALA A 141 8.32 -7.13 7.42
N PHE A 142 7.57 -6.06 7.17
CA PHE A 142 6.21 -6.13 6.62
C PHE A 142 6.17 -6.21 5.10
N PHE A 143 7.27 -5.95 4.38
CA PHE A 143 7.31 -6.09 2.91
C PHE A 143 6.87 -7.47 2.44
N ALA A 144 7.24 -8.51 3.19
CA ALA A 144 6.86 -9.90 2.90
C ALA A 144 5.59 -10.39 3.61
N ARG A 145 4.81 -9.47 4.20
CA ARG A 145 3.62 -9.76 5.00
C ARG A 145 2.38 -8.97 4.59
N SER A 146 2.48 -8.16 3.53
CA SER A 146 1.35 -7.41 2.98
C SER A 146 1.14 -7.75 1.50
N ASP A 147 -0.02 -7.39 0.95
CA ASP A 147 -0.43 -7.73 -0.42
C ASP A 147 0.53 -7.25 -1.53
N ASN A 148 1.36 -6.23 -1.27
CA ASN A 148 2.39 -5.78 -2.21
C ASN A 148 3.36 -6.92 -2.60
N GLN A 149 3.61 -7.87 -1.68
CA GLN A 149 4.56 -8.97 -1.85
C GLN A 149 4.24 -9.82 -3.08
N ALA A 150 2.96 -10.09 -3.36
CA ALA A 150 2.56 -10.94 -4.49
C ALA A 150 2.98 -10.34 -5.84
N LEU A 151 2.86 -9.01 -6.00
CA LEU A 151 3.30 -8.32 -7.20
C LEU A 151 4.81 -8.11 -7.23
N ALA A 152 5.45 -7.88 -6.09
CA ALA A 152 6.90 -7.84 -5.98
C ALA A 152 7.54 -9.16 -6.43
N ASP A 153 7.03 -10.31 -5.97
CA ASP A 153 7.49 -11.64 -6.40
C ASP A 153 7.30 -11.87 -7.92
N ALA A 154 6.33 -11.20 -8.53
CA ALA A 154 6.13 -11.18 -9.98
C ALA A 154 7.01 -10.14 -10.73
N GLY A 155 7.86 -9.41 -10.01
CA GLY A 155 8.81 -8.44 -10.57
C GLY A 155 8.30 -6.99 -10.63
N ILE A 156 7.08 -6.71 -10.17
CA ILE A 156 6.52 -5.36 -10.22
C ILE A 156 7.00 -4.55 -9.01
N PRO A 157 7.58 -3.34 -9.19
CA PRO A 157 7.83 -2.41 -8.09
C PRO A 157 6.54 -2.16 -7.28
N ALA A 158 6.49 -2.67 -6.05
CA ALA A 158 5.28 -2.69 -5.24
C ALA A 158 5.59 -2.37 -3.78
N ILE A 159 4.84 -1.47 -3.17
CA ILE A 159 4.97 -1.09 -1.75
C ILE A 159 3.59 -1.04 -1.10
N THR A 160 3.54 -1.27 0.21
CA THR A 160 2.37 -0.92 1.05
C THR A 160 2.64 0.37 1.78
N VAL A 161 1.82 1.38 1.59
CA VAL A 161 1.83 2.66 2.32
C VAL A 161 0.93 2.53 3.54
N CYS A 162 1.41 2.96 4.70
CA CYS A 162 0.64 2.97 5.94
C CYS A 162 1.00 4.17 6.83
N VAL A 163 0.19 4.42 7.86
CA VAL A 163 0.49 5.41 8.91
C VAL A 163 1.07 4.73 10.15
N ALA A 164 0.46 3.62 10.57
CA ALA A 164 0.91 2.80 11.70
C ALA A 164 1.09 1.35 11.26
N TRP A 165 2.16 0.71 11.71
CA TRP A 165 2.42 -0.70 11.46
C TRP A 165 1.66 -1.59 12.43
N ILE A 166 1.73 -1.26 13.72
CA ILE A 166 1.11 -2.03 14.80
C ILE A 166 0.52 -1.03 15.78
N PHE A 167 -0.79 -1.13 16.03
CA PHE A 167 -1.54 -0.23 16.91
C PHE A 167 -2.26 -1.04 18.00
N PRO A 168 -2.72 -0.42 19.11
CA PRO A 168 -3.26 -1.13 20.27
C PRO A 168 -4.45 -2.06 19.99
N ASP A 169 -5.22 -1.77 18.96
CA ASP A 169 -6.43 -2.51 18.58
C ASP A 169 -6.21 -3.48 17.41
N TYR A 170 -4.99 -3.64 16.91
CA TYR A 170 -4.69 -4.49 15.75
C TYR A 170 -5.15 -5.94 15.98
N HIS A 171 -5.89 -6.50 15.01
CA HIS A 171 -6.55 -7.81 15.08
C HIS A 171 -7.50 -7.98 16.28
N ARG A 172 -8.29 -6.95 16.62
CA ARG A 172 -9.24 -7.00 17.74
C ARG A 172 -10.61 -6.41 17.37
N PRO A 173 -11.70 -6.82 18.06
CA PRO A 173 -13.02 -6.23 17.87
C PRO A 173 -13.08 -4.72 18.11
N SER A 174 -12.11 -4.21 18.89
CA SER A 174 -11.98 -2.81 19.24
C SER A 174 -11.29 -1.95 18.17
N ASP A 175 -10.88 -2.51 17.03
CA ASP A 175 -10.47 -1.72 15.86
C ASP A 175 -11.71 -1.13 15.18
N HIS A 176 -12.08 0.06 15.65
CA HIS A 176 -13.38 0.66 15.42
C HIS A 176 -13.23 2.08 14.83
N TRP A 177 -14.21 2.47 14.02
CA TRP A 177 -14.15 3.64 13.14
C TRP A 177 -14.04 4.98 13.89
N ASP A 178 -14.49 5.05 15.13
CA ASP A 178 -14.45 6.27 15.96
C ASP A 178 -13.03 6.56 16.49
N LYS A 179 -12.10 5.61 16.38
CA LYS A 179 -10.70 5.76 16.78
C LYS A 179 -9.78 6.22 15.65
N LEU A 180 -10.30 6.37 14.43
CA LEU A 180 -9.50 6.83 13.30
C LEU A 180 -9.26 8.34 13.39
N ASP A 181 -8.03 8.75 13.09
CA ASP A 181 -7.66 10.13 12.85
C ASP A 181 -7.94 10.49 11.39
N TYR A 182 -9.18 10.91 11.12
CA TYR A 182 -9.65 11.24 9.77
C TYR A 182 -8.89 12.41 9.14
N GLU A 183 -8.40 13.37 9.93
CA GLU A 183 -7.63 14.49 9.41
C GLU A 183 -6.26 14.02 8.92
N ASN A 184 -5.56 13.20 9.73
CA ASN A 184 -4.31 12.59 9.32
C ASN A 184 -4.51 11.66 8.11
N MET A 185 -5.56 10.83 8.12
CA MET A 185 -5.89 9.93 7.00
C MET A 185 -6.10 10.72 5.71
N ARG A 186 -6.84 11.83 5.75
CA ARG A 186 -7.01 12.72 4.59
C ARG A 186 -5.67 13.24 4.07
N ASN A 187 -4.78 13.69 4.96
CA ASN A 187 -3.47 14.19 4.57
C ASN A 187 -2.59 13.08 3.97
N ALA A 188 -2.62 11.88 4.53
CA ALA A 188 -1.92 10.70 4.01
C ALA A 188 -2.44 10.27 2.63
N VAL A 189 -3.76 10.24 2.42
CA VAL A 189 -4.38 9.97 1.12
C VAL A 189 -4.02 11.05 0.10
N ALA A 190 -3.97 12.33 0.50
CA ALA A 190 -3.51 13.40 -0.38
C ALA A 190 -2.03 13.22 -0.78
N THR A 191 -1.16 12.79 0.14
CA THR A 191 0.23 12.43 -0.19
C THR A 191 0.26 11.27 -1.19
N GLY A 192 -0.55 10.23 -0.97
CA GLY A 192 -0.75 9.12 -1.91
C GLY A 192 -1.18 9.61 -3.29
N ALA A 193 -2.16 10.50 -3.39
CA ALA A 193 -2.64 11.05 -4.65
C ALA A 193 -1.54 11.78 -5.44
N ILE A 194 -0.72 12.57 -4.76
CA ILE A 194 0.43 13.27 -5.38
C ILE A 194 1.49 12.27 -5.83
N ALA A 195 1.82 11.27 -5.01
CA ALA A 195 2.78 10.22 -5.37
C ALA A 195 2.31 9.44 -6.60
N VAL A 196 1.04 9.01 -6.61
CA VAL A 196 0.40 8.33 -7.74
C VAL A 196 0.42 9.20 -8.99
N SER A 197 0.09 10.50 -8.89
CA SER A 197 0.12 11.41 -10.04
C SER A 197 1.53 11.51 -10.63
N ARG A 198 2.56 11.63 -9.79
CA ARG A 198 3.96 11.64 -10.23
C ARG A 198 4.33 10.33 -10.94
N VAL A 199 3.97 9.18 -10.37
CA VAL A 199 4.22 7.87 -11.01
C VAL A 199 3.43 7.74 -12.31
N ALA A 200 2.19 8.20 -12.35
CA ALA A 200 1.33 8.03 -13.51
C ALA A 200 1.71 8.93 -14.69
N ASP A 201 2.29 10.11 -14.42
CA ASP A 201 2.66 11.08 -15.46
C ASP A 201 4.15 11.12 -15.81
N SER A 202 5.02 10.48 -15.02
CA SER A 202 6.46 10.40 -15.31
C SER A 202 6.75 9.71 -16.66
N ALA A 203 7.77 10.14 -17.40
CA ALA A 203 8.24 9.36 -18.56
C ALA A 203 8.88 8.03 -18.12
N GLU A 204 9.53 8.02 -16.96
CA GLU A 204 10.23 6.88 -16.38
C GLU A 204 9.31 6.09 -15.44
N ALA A 205 9.34 4.76 -15.57
CA ALA A 205 8.68 3.86 -14.62
C ALA A 205 9.50 3.76 -13.32
N PRO A 206 8.86 3.51 -12.17
CA PRO A 206 9.60 3.16 -10.95
C PRO A 206 10.52 1.96 -11.18
N GLN A 207 11.68 1.99 -10.52
CA GLN A 207 12.73 0.99 -10.70
C GLN A 207 13.06 0.32 -9.36
N TRP A 208 13.50 -0.94 -9.43
CA TRP A 208 14.16 -1.60 -8.29
C TRP A 208 15.53 -0.93 -8.04
N ILE A 209 15.90 -0.77 -6.77
CA ILE A 209 17.22 -0.26 -6.40
C ILE A 209 18.23 -1.42 -6.43
N GLU A 210 18.88 -1.65 -7.57
CA GLU A 210 19.75 -2.81 -7.80
C GLU A 210 20.91 -2.94 -6.80
N SER A 211 21.37 -1.82 -6.22
CA SER A 211 22.40 -1.82 -5.18
C SER A 211 21.93 -2.40 -3.85
N ASN A 212 20.62 -2.58 -3.65
CA ASN A 212 20.06 -3.18 -2.45
C ASN A 212 19.98 -4.72 -2.62
N PRO A 213 20.80 -5.51 -1.90
CA PRO A 213 20.84 -6.97 -2.09
C PRO A 213 19.51 -7.66 -1.77
N LYS A 214 18.63 -7.04 -0.99
CA LYS A 214 17.31 -7.59 -0.62
C LYS A 214 16.36 -7.65 -1.81
N VAL A 215 16.61 -6.90 -2.88
CA VAL A 215 15.73 -6.84 -4.07
C VAL A 215 16.14 -7.79 -5.18
N ALA A 216 17.25 -8.51 -5.04
CA ALA A 216 17.82 -9.34 -6.10
C ALA A 216 16.82 -10.34 -6.70
N LYS A 217 15.97 -10.97 -5.87
CA LYS A 217 14.94 -11.89 -6.36
C LYS A 217 13.85 -11.19 -7.19
N TYR A 218 13.44 -9.99 -6.77
CA TYR A 218 12.41 -9.21 -7.45
C TYR A 218 12.92 -8.62 -8.77
N PHE A 219 14.16 -8.12 -8.75
CA PHE A 219 14.80 -7.63 -9.96
C PHE A 219 15.01 -8.74 -11.00
N LYS A 220 15.37 -9.96 -10.55
CA LYS A 220 15.42 -11.14 -11.43
C LYS A 220 14.06 -11.48 -12.03
N ALA A 221 12.98 -11.41 -11.25
CA ALA A 221 11.63 -11.63 -11.74
C ALA A 221 11.21 -10.56 -12.77
N TRP A 222 11.52 -9.28 -12.50
CA TRP A 222 11.30 -8.16 -13.40
C TRP A 222 12.00 -8.35 -14.75
N ARG A 223 13.28 -8.73 -14.71
CA ARG A 223 14.07 -9.07 -15.91
C ARG A 223 13.44 -10.19 -16.71
N GLY A 224 13.00 -11.27 -16.04
CA GLY A 224 12.29 -12.38 -16.68
C GLY A 224 10.98 -11.95 -17.35
N LEU A 225 10.20 -11.09 -16.67
CA LEU A 225 8.93 -10.54 -17.18
C LEU A 225 9.12 -9.70 -18.45
N HIS A 226 10.30 -9.12 -18.65
CA HIS A 226 10.64 -8.29 -19.81
C HIS A 226 11.60 -8.95 -20.81
N GLY A 227 11.84 -10.27 -20.69
CA GLY A 227 12.69 -11.01 -21.61
C GLY A 227 14.18 -10.61 -21.56
N MET A 228 14.63 -10.04 -20.45
CA MET A 228 16.02 -9.64 -20.21
C MET A 228 16.77 -10.73 -19.47
N HIS A 229 17.35 -11.70 -20.18
CA HIS A 229 18.15 -12.78 -19.57
C HIS A 229 19.52 -12.31 -19.09
#